data_AF-A0A495ERU2-F1
#
_entry.id   AF-A0A495ERU2-F1
#
_cell.length_a   1.000
_cell.length_b   1.000
_cell.length_c   1.000
_cell.angle_alpha   90.00
_cell.angle_beta   90.00
_cell.angle_gamma   90.00
#
_symmetry.space_group_name_H-M   'P 1'
#
loop_
_entity.id
_entity.type
_entity.pdbx_description
1 polymer ?
#
loop_
_entity_poly.entity_id
_entity_poly.type
_entity_poly.pdbx_seq_one_letter_code
_entity_poly.pdbx_strand_id
1 'polypeptide(L)'
;MGPVALLTVVVLAVFVGFEVVSKVTSKLHTPLMSGANAIHGIILVGAIIVAGQAGDPWVLGIALLAVVLATVNLVGGFVVTDRMLEMFSGHRQTRKPAQPGGAQPGAGPAGGSAAGESADRAGPGGAHPRKGTSGGVTGEAR
;
A
#
# COMPACT_ATOMS: atom_id res chain seq x y z
N MET A 1 -36.03 -16.14 12.66
CA MET A 1 -35.09 -15.60 13.67
C MET A 1 -35.83 -14.53 14.46
N GLY A 2 -35.83 -14.58 15.79
CA GLY A 2 -36.46 -13.53 16.60
C GLY A 2 -35.61 -12.25 16.66
N PRO A 3 -36.19 -11.09 17.05
CA PRO A 3 -35.46 -9.82 17.13
C PRO A 3 -34.27 -9.87 18.11
N VAL A 4 -34.42 -10.60 19.23
CA VAL A 4 -33.34 -10.83 20.20
C VAL A 4 -32.17 -11.57 19.56
N ALA A 5 -32.43 -12.58 18.72
CA ALA A 5 -31.38 -13.34 18.04
C ALA A 5 -30.61 -12.48 17.03
N LEU A 6 -31.31 -11.61 16.27
CA LEU A 6 -30.65 -10.66 15.35
C LEU A 6 -29.76 -9.68 16.12
N LEU A 7 -30.23 -9.16 17.24
CA LEU A 7 -29.45 -8.28 18.11
C LEU A 7 -28.20 -9.01 18.64
N THR A 8 -28.33 -10.24 19.11
CA THR A 8 -27.18 -11.05 19.56
C THR A 8 -26.16 -11.21 18.43
N VAL A 9 -26.60 -11.55 17.21
CA VAL A 9 -25.69 -11.69 16.06
C VAL A 9 -24.99 -10.37 15.74
N VAL A 10 -25.70 -9.25 15.73
CA VAL A 10 -25.11 -7.92 15.47
C VAL A 10 -24.07 -7.57 16.53
N VAL A 11 -24.39 -7.74 17.81
CA VAL A 11 -23.47 -7.44 18.91
C VAL A 11 -22.22 -8.30 18.81
N LEU A 12 -22.37 -9.62 18.67
CA LEU A 12 -21.23 -10.53 18.54
C LEU A 12 -20.39 -10.24 17.28
N ALA A 13 -21.01 -9.91 16.16
CA ALA A 13 -20.30 -9.53 14.94
C ALA A 13 -19.47 -8.25 15.11
N VAL A 14 -19.98 -7.25 15.85
CA VAL A 14 -19.23 -6.02 16.17
C VAL A 14 -18.01 -6.34 17.05
N PHE A 15 -18.16 -7.16 18.09
CA PHE A 15 -17.03 -7.60 18.93
C PHE A 15 -15.96 -8.31 18.11
N VAL A 16 -16.37 -9.24 17.23
CA VAL A 16 -15.44 -9.94 16.34
C VAL A 16 -14.75 -8.97 15.39
N GLY A 17 -15.49 -8.03 14.77
CA GLY A 17 -14.93 -7.02 13.89
C GLY A 17 -13.87 -6.15 14.57
N PHE A 18 -14.15 -5.68 15.79
CA PHE A 18 -13.20 -4.90 16.59
C PHE A 18 -11.91 -5.70 16.90
N GLU A 19 -12.06 -6.94 17.36
CA GLU A 19 -10.94 -7.81 17.76
C GLU A 19 -10.03 -8.18 16.58
N VAL A 20 -10.61 -8.37 15.40
CA VAL A 20 -9.88 -8.68 14.16
C VAL A 20 -9.16 -7.45 13.61
N VAL A 21 -9.84 -6.30 13.52
CA VAL A 21 -9.24 -5.06 12.99
C VAL A 21 -8.13 -4.53 13.90
N SER A 22 -8.24 -4.70 15.22
CA SER A 22 -7.23 -4.22 16.18
C SER A 22 -5.89 -4.96 16.10
N LYS A 23 -5.83 -6.14 15.44
CA LYS A 23 -4.60 -6.95 15.32
C LYS A 23 -3.81 -6.74 14.03
N VAL A 24 -4.21 -5.81 13.17
CA VAL A 24 -3.52 -5.59 11.89
C VAL A 24 -2.27 -4.73 12.07
N THR A 25 -1.20 -5.06 11.34
CA THR A 25 0.06 -4.28 11.36
C THR A 25 -0.10 -2.95 10.62
N SER A 26 0.68 -1.92 10.99
CA SER A 26 0.51 -0.57 10.46
C SER A 26 0.70 -0.43 8.94
N LYS A 27 1.43 -1.35 8.31
CA LYS A 27 1.58 -1.39 6.84
C LYS A 27 0.27 -1.78 6.12
N LEU A 28 -0.65 -2.43 6.83
CA LEU A 28 -1.91 -2.91 6.28
C LEU A 28 -3.10 -2.00 6.54
N HIS A 29 -2.96 -0.88 7.28
CA HIS A 29 -4.11 0.02 7.49
C HIS A 29 -4.69 0.58 6.18
N THR A 30 -3.85 0.90 5.20
CA THR A 30 -4.32 1.43 3.90
C THR A 30 -4.96 0.34 3.03
N PRO A 31 -4.37 -0.85 2.85
CA PRO A 31 -5.05 -1.98 2.22
C PRO A 31 -6.33 -2.41 2.93
N LEU A 32 -6.34 -2.40 4.27
CA LEU A 32 -7.51 -2.78 5.08
C LEU A 32 -8.63 -1.76 4.95
N MET A 33 -8.30 -0.46 4.89
CA MET A 33 -9.26 0.60 4.63
C MET A 33 -9.92 0.41 3.26
N SER A 34 -9.14 0.07 2.22
CA SER A 34 -9.69 -0.27 0.90
C SER A 34 -10.51 -1.58 0.92
N GLY A 35 -10.03 -2.60 1.63
CA GLY A 35 -10.72 -3.88 1.77
C GLY A 35 -12.09 -3.74 2.45
N ALA A 36 -12.20 -2.90 3.48
CA ALA A 36 -13.48 -2.59 4.12
C ALA A 36 -14.48 -1.93 3.15
N ASN A 37 -14.00 -1.10 2.22
CA ASN A 37 -14.83 -0.53 1.16
C ASN A 37 -15.35 -1.63 0.20
N ALA A 38 -14.53 -2.61 -0.17
CA ALA A 38 -14.96 -3.74 -0.99
C ALA A 38 -16.03 -4.60 -0.29
N ILE A 39 -15.87 -4.85 1.02
CA ILE A 39 -16.82 -5.67 1.81
C ILE A 39 -18.19 -4.99 1.93
N HIS A 40 -18.23 -3.65 2.00
CA HIS A 40 -19.50 -2.91 2.02
C HIS A 40 -20.29 -3.10 0.70
N GLY A 41 -19.69 -3.63 -0.36
CA GLY A 41 -20.39 -4.04 -1.58
C GLY A 41 -21.54 -5.04 -1.37
N ILE A 42 -21.71 -5.62 -0.16
CA ILE A 42 -22.87 -6.42 0.24
C ILE A 42 -24.22 -5.71 0.00
N ILE A 43 -24.23 -4.38 -0.08
CA ILE A 43 -25.42 -3.59 -0.48
C ILE A 43 -26.03 -4.07 -1.81
N LEU A 44 -25.25 -4.70 -2.69
CA LEU A 44 -25.72 -5.29 -3.94
C LEU A 44 -26.82 -6.33 -3.71
N VAL A 45 -26.71 -7.14 -2.65
CA VAL A 45 -27.73 -8.15 -2.33
C VAL A 45 -29.05 -7.47 -1.98
N GLY A 46 -29.01 -6.40 -1.20
CA GLY A 46 -30.19 -5.60 -0.88
C GLY A 46 -30.81 -4.96 -2.13
N ALA A 47 -29.98 -4.39 -3.01
CA ALA A 47 -30.44 -3.79 -4.26
C ALA A 47 -31.13 -4.81 -5.18
N ILE A 48 -30.59 -6.03 -5.30
CA ILE A 48 -31.19 -7.11 -6.09
C ILE A 48 -32.54 -7.55 -5.50
N ILE A 49 -32.64 -7.70 -4.17
CA ILE A 49 -33.89 -8.05 -3.51
C ILE A 49 -34.96 -6.97 -3.78
N VAL A 50 -34.61 -5.69 -3.63
CA VAL A 50 -35.53 -4.58 -3.92
C VAL A 50 -35.94 -4.56 -5.39
N ALA A 51 -35.01 -4.77 -6.33
CA ALA A 51 -35.32 -4.86 -7.75
C ALA A 51 -36.26 -6.02 -8.07
N GLY A 52 -36.07 -7.18 -7.43
CA GLY A 52 -36.93 -8.35 -7.61
C GLY A 52 -38.34 -8.20 -7.02
N GLN A 53 -38.55 -7.23 -6.13
CA GLN A 53 -39.84 -6.92 -5.51
C GLN A 53 -40.49 -5.66 -6.10
N ALA A 54 -39.85 -5.00 -7.07
CA ALA A 54 -40.34 -3.75 -7.64
C ALA A 54 -41.58 -3.99 -8.51
N GLY A 55 -42.75 -3.56 -8.01
CA GLY A 55 -44.01 -3.62 -8.75
C GLY A 55 -44.24 -2.41 -9.69
N ASP A 56 -43.69 -1.26 -9.34
CA ASP A 56 -43.86 -0.03 -10.12
C ASP A 56 -42.65 0.24 -11.03
N PRO A 57 -42.86 0.70 -12.28
CA PRO A 57 -41.76 1.01 -13.21
C PRO A 57 -40.76 2.04 -12.67
N TRP A 58 -41.22 2.98 -11.84
CA TRP A 58 -40.37 3.98 -11.20
C TRP A 58 -39.42 3.36 -10.16
N VAL A 59 -39.96 2.45 -9.33
CA VAL A 59 -39.17 1.73 -8.32
C VAL A 59 -38.17 0.81 -9.00
N LEU A 60 -38.57 0.14 -10.09
CA LEU A 60 -37.67 -0.68 -10.89
C LEU A 60 -36.51 0.13 -11.47
N GLY A 61 -36.77 1.33 -12.00
CA GLY A 61 -35.73 2.21 -12.52
C GLY A 61 -34.69 2.60 -11.45
N ILE A 62 -35.15 2.97 -10.25
CA ILE A 62 -34.27 3.31 -9.13
C ILE A 62 -33.52 2.08 -8.63
N ALA A 63 -34.18 0.93 -8.53
CA ALA A 63 -33.55 -0.31 -8.09
C ALA A 63 -32.47 -0.78 -9.08
N LEU A 64 -32.70 -0.63 -10.37
CA LEU A 64 -31.69 -0.91 -11.41
C LEU A 64 -30.48 0.00 -11.25
N LEU A 65 -30.69 1.30 -11.02
CA LEU A 65 -29.60 2.25 -10.75
C LEU A 65 -28.84 1.86 -9.48
N ALA A 66 -29.55 1.46 -8.42
CA ALA A 66 -28.94 1.00 -7.17
C ALA A 66 -28.06 -0.25 -7.38
N VAL A 67 -28.52 -1.20 -8.20
CA VAL A 67 -27.73 -2.39 -8.58
C VAL A 67 -26.45 -2.00 -9.32
N VAL A 68 -26.53 -1.08 -10.29
CA VAL A 68 -25.34 -0.60 -11.02
C VAL A 68 -24.34 0.07 -10.07
N LEU A 69 -24.80 1.00 -9.23
CA LEU A 69 -23.94 1.70 -8.27
C LEU A 69 -23.33 0.73 -7.25
N ALA A 70 -24.10 -0.23 -6.74
CA ALA A 70 -23.60 -1.26 -5.84
C ALA A 70 -22.55 -2.15 -6.50
N THR A 71 -22.75 -2.51 -7.77
CA THR A 71 -21.79 -3.31 -8.55
C THR A 71 -20.48 -2.56 -8.77
N VAL A 72 -20.54 -1.27 -9.11
CA VAL A 72 -19.34 -0.43 -9.26
C VAL A 72 -18.56 -0.33 -7.95
N ASN A 73 -19.24 -0.16 -6.82
CA ASN A 73 -18.60 -0.09 -5.51
C ASN A 73 -17.92 -1.43 -5.15
N LEU A 74 -18.63 -2.56 -5.36
CA LEU A 74 -18.11 -3.90 -5.14
C LEU A 74 -16.86 -4.16 -5.99
N VAL A 75 -16.97 -4.01 -7.31
CA VAL A 75 -15.88 -4.32 -8.26
C VAL A 75 -14.73 -3.33 -8.09
N GLY A 76 -15.02 -2.02 -7.98
CA GLY A 76 -14.01 -0.99 -7.77
C GLY A 76 -13.25 -1.19 -6.47
N GLY A 77 -13.94 -1.56 -5.39
CA GLY A 77 -13.31 -1.90 -4.11
C GLY A 77 -12.33 -3.07 -4.23
N PHE A 78 -12.67 -4.13 -4.95
CA PHE A 78 -11.77 -5.26 -5.16
C PHE A 78 -10.58 -4.93 -6.06
N VAL A 79 -10.77 -4.19 -7.15
CA VAL A 79 -9.68 -3.80 -8.06
C VAL A 79 -8.66 -2.91 -7.36
N VAL A 80 -9.11 -1.93 -6.58
CA VAL A 80 -8.21 -1.03 -5.84
C VAL A 80 -7.45 -1.79 -4.75
N THR A 81 -8.14 -2.68 -4.03
CA THR A 81 -7.51 -3.50 -2.97
C THR A 81 -6.46 -4.44 -3.55
N ASP A 82 -6.74 -5.08 -4.69
CA ASP A 82 -5.80 -5.95 -5.39
C ASP A 82 -4.52 -5.19 -5.79
N ARG A 83 -4.66 -4.00 -6.38
CA ARG A 83 -3.52 -3.12 -6.71
C ARG A 83 -2.73 -2.69 -5.49
N MET A 84 -3.38 -2.51 -4.34
CA MET A 84 -2.69 -2.21 -3.09
C MET A 84 -1.92 -3.41 -2.54
N LEU A 85 -2.44 -4.63 -2.70
CA LEU A 85 -1.81 -5.87 -2.24
C LEU A 85 -0.68 -6.34 -3.17
N GLU A 86 -0.75 -6.02 -4.45
CA GLU A 86 0.30 -6.26 -5.45
C GLU A 86 1.61 -5.57 -5.06
N MET A 87 1.54 -4.43 -4.35
CA MET A 87 2.71 -3.70 -3.85
C MET A 87 3.43 -4.39 -2.67
N PHE A 88 2.74 -5.30 -1.96
CA PHE A 88 3.35 -6.15 -0.93
C PHE A 88 3.88 -7.47 -1.47
N SER A 89 3.36 -7.89 -2.63
CA SER A 89 3.86 -9.01 -3.39
C SER A 89 5.12 -8.54 -4.10
N GLY A 90 6.28 -8.73 -3.47
CA GLY A 90 7.56 -8.27 -3.97
C GLY A 90 7.70 -8.57 -5.46
N HIS A 91 7.58 -7.54 -6.29
CA HIS A 91 7.82 -7.62 -7.71
C HIS A 91 9.28 -8.03 -7.87
N ARG A 92 9.54 -9.32 -8.00
CA ARG A 92 10.72 -9.82 -8.70
C ARG A 92 10.52 -9.44 -10.16
N GLN A 93 10.74 -8.17 -10.47
CA GLN A 93 11.14 -7.81 -11.81
C GLN A 93 12.39 -8.65 -12.07
N THR A 94 12.22 -9.65 -12.92
CA THR A 94 13.28 -10.46 -13.46
C THR A 94 14.32 -9.51 -14.02
N ARG A 95 15.41 -9.34 -13.28
CA ARG A 95 16.60 -8.64 -13.75
C ARG A 95 16.96 -9.29 -15.08
N LYS A 96 16.77 -8.57 -16.18
CA LYS A 96 17.18 -8.97 -17.53
C LYS A 96 18.58 -9.58 -17.42
N PRO A 97 18.82 -10.82 -17.87
CA PRO A 97 20.12 -11.45 -17.71
C PRO A 97 21.16 -10.57 -18.37
N ALA A 98 22.15 -10.13 -17.59
CA ALA A 98 23.32 -9.47 -18.14
C ALA A 98 23.98 -10.44 -19.12
N GLN A 99 24.02 -10.03 -20.39
CA GLN A 99 24.64 -10.78 -21.47
C GLN A 99 26.12 -11.03 -21.11
N PRO A 100 26.60 -12.29 -21.05
CA PRO A 100 27.99 -12.55 -20.73
C PRO A 100 28.86 -11.96 -21.83
N GLY A 101 29.82 -11.14 -21.42
CA GLY A 101 30.77 -10.50 -22.32
C GLY A 101 31.44 -11.49 -23.26
N GLY A 102 31.50 -11.11 -24.54
CA GLY A 102 32.33 -11.79 -25.52
C GLY A 102 33.80 -11.67 -25.11
N ALA A 103 34.40 -12.77 -24.69
CA ALA A 103 35.84 -12.90 -24.61
C ALA A 103 36.40 -12.86 -26.04
N GLN A 104 37.18 -11.83 -26.34
CA GLN A 104 37.93 -11.72 -27.59
C GLN A 104 39.40 -12.04 -27.27
N PRO A 105 39.96 -13.17 -27.75
CA PRO A 105 41.34 -13.53 -27.46
C PRO A 105 42.31 -12.83 -28.42
N GLY A 106 43.23 -12.06 -27.84
CA GLY A 106 44.64 -11.93 -28.25
C GLY A 106 45.01 -11.37 -29.63
N ALA A 107 45.63 -10.19 -29.63
CA ALA A 107 46.72 -9.84 -30.55
C ALA A 107 47.77 -9.01 -29.77
N GLY A 108 49.05 -9.34 -29.97
CA GLY A 108 50.20 -9.01 -29.12
C GLY A 108 50.78 -7.58 -29.20
N PRO A 109 52.03 -7.38 -28.71
CA PRO A 109 52.49 -6.13 -28.12
C PRO A 109 53.35 -5.26 -29.07
N ALA A 110 53.18 -3.94 -28.97
CA ALA A 110 54.10 -2.87 -29.39
C ALA A 110 53.54 -1.59 -28.77
N GLY A 111 54.24 -0.62 -28.20
CA GLY A 111 55.64 -0.22 -28.06
C GLY A 111 55.56 1.13 -27.30
N GLY A 112 56.52 1.42 -26.42
CA GLY A 112 56.33 2.37 -25.32
C GLY A 112 56.37 3.87 -25.64
N SER A 113 56.22 4.68 -24.59
CA SER A 113 56.89 5.98 -24.42
C SER A 113 56.60 6.57 -23.02
N ALA A 114 57.70 6.85 -22.27
CA ALA A 114 57.96 7.91 -21.27
C ALA A 114 56.79 8.49 -20.44
N ALA A 115 56.78 8.40 -19.10
CA ALA A 115 57.60 9.13 -18.09
C ALA A 115 57.16 10.59 -17.82
N GLY A 116 57.01 10.92 -16.53
CA GLY A 116 56.77 12.27 -15.97
C GLY A 116 55.54 12.31 -15.05
N GLU A 117 55.66 12.08 -13.74
CA GLU A 117 56.02 13.09 -12.72
C GLU A 117 54.96 14.21 -12.66
N SER A 118 54.16 14.34 -11.60
CA SER A 118 54.63 14.93 -10.35
C SER A 118 53.53 14.90 -9.28
N ALA A 119 54.00 14.76 -8.04
CA ALA A 119 53.24 14.93 -6.83
C ALA A 119 52.72 16.37 -6.64
N ASP A 120 51.93 16.55 -5.59
CA ASP A 120 51.69 17.79 -4.84
C ASP A 120 50.33 18.47 -5.08
N ARG A 121 49.43 18.31 -4.10
CA ARG A 121 49.00 19.40 -3.20
C ARG A 121 48.00 18.92 -2.17
N ALA A 122 48.52 18.69 -0.96
CA ALA A 122 47.76 18.81 0.27
C ALA A 122 47.64 20.30 0.63
N GLY A 123 46.47 20.76 1.06
CA GLY A 123 46.24 22.13 1.54
C GLY A 123 44.82 22.32 2.10
N PRO A 124 44.65 22.74 3.37
CA PRO A 124 43.41 22.54 4.14
C PRO A 124 42.48 23.76 4.13
N GLY A 125 41.18 23.57 4.37
CA GLY A 125 40.29 24.69 4.70
C GLY A 125 38.82 24.33 4.74
N GLY A 126 38.22 24.32 5.93
CA GLY A 126 36.76 24.27 6.06
C GLY A 126 36.17 23.73 7.35
N ALA A 127 36.82 23.90 8.51
CA ALA A 127 36.15 23.68 9.80
C ALA A 127 35.30 24.92 10.14
N HIS A 128 33.98 24.76 10.27
CA HIS A 128 33.11 25.77 10.87
C HIS A 128 32.47 25.23 12.15
N PRO A 129 32.78 25.79 13.34
CA PRO A 129 32.25 25.33 14.62
C PRO A 129 30.92 26.04 14.91
N ARG A 130 29.85 25.27 15.21
CA ARG A 130 28.67 25.83 15.88
C ARG A 130 28.82 25.65 17.40
N LYS A 131 28.89 26.80 18.07
CA LYS A 131 29.01 26.99 19.52
C LYS A 131 27.91 26.25 20.29
N GLY A 132 28.29 25.65 21.41
CA GLY A 132 27.38 25.31 22.49
C GLY A 132 27.11 26.51 23.40
N THR A 133 25.88 26.58 23.91
CA THR A 133 25.46 27.23 25.17
C THR A 133 24.24 26.40 25.65
N SER A 134 24.39 25.47 26.60
CA SER A 134 24.37 25.65 28.06
C SER A 134 23.05 26.18 28.64
N GLY A 135 22.45 25.38 29.53
CA GLY A 135 21.27 25.66 30.37
C GLY A 135 20.13 24.70 30.03
N GLY A 136 19.85 23.59 30.72
CA GLY A 136 20.03 23.32 32.15
C GLY A 136 18.83 23.87 32.93
N VAL A 137 18.08 22.96 33.58
CA VAL A 137 17.28 23.11 34.82
C VAL A 137 15.84 22.55 34.70
N THR A 138 15.64 21.42 35.41
CA THR A 138 14.43 20.87 36.10
C THR A 138 13.19 20.54 35.26
N GLY A 139 12.57 19.37 35.36
CA GLY A 139 12.36 18.55 36.56
C GLY A 139 10.99 18.87 37.15
N GLU A 140 9.92 18.27 36.63
CA GLU A 140 8.66 18.14 37.36
C GLU A 140 8.20 16.68 37.30
N ALA A 141 8.38 16.02 38.45
CA ALA A 141 7.57 14.91 38.87
C ALA A 141 6.39 15.50 39.65
N ARG A 142 5.17 15.23 39.20
CA ARG A 142 3.97 15.06 40.02
C ARG A 142 2.85 14.42 39.20
#